data_AF-A0A532EEV2-F1
#
_entry.id   AF-A0A532EEV2-F1
#
_cell.length_a   1.000
_cell.length_b   1.000
_cell.length_c   1.000
_cell.angle_alpha   90.00
_cell.angle_beta   90.00
_cell.angle_gamma   90.00
#
_symmetry.space_group_name_H-M   'P 1'
#
loop_
_entity.id
_entity.type
_entity.pdbx_description
1 polymer ?
#
loop_
_entity_poly.entity_id
_entity_poly.type
_entity_poly.pdbx_seq_one_letter_code
_entity_poly.pdbx_strand_id
1 'polypeptide(L)' 'MIEDSRAGVLAGLKAGMRVLAIATTYPASQLAETHLVLSTLDGVDPAGLARRLFQPLDQKG' A
#
# COMPACT_ATOMS: atom_id res chain seq x y z
N MET A 1 -0.79 -7.66 -0.88
CA MET A 1 -2.03 -7.56 -0.10
C MET A 1 -2.67 -6.22 -0.36
N ILE A 2 -4.00 -6.18 -0.52
CA ILE A 2 -4.80 -4.95 -0.54
C ILE A 2 -5.60 -4.96 0.76
N GLU A 3 -5.61 -3.86 1.50
CA GLU A 3 -6.26 -3.81 2.81
C GLU A 3 -6.72 -2.41 3.19
N ASP A 4 -7.74 -2.27 4.03
CA ASP A 4 -8.24 -0.97 4.48
C ASP A 4 -8.31 -0.82 6.01
N SER A 5 -7.94 -1.86 6.77
CA SER A 5 -7.86 -1.83 8.23
C SER A 5 -6.42 -1.67 8.76
N ARG A 6 -6.26 -1.01 9.91
CA ARG A 6 -4.95 -0.89 10.59
C ARG A 6 -4.39 -2.25 11.00
N ALA A 7 -5.25 -3.14 11.51
CA ALA A 7 -4.83 -4.46 11.97
C ALA A 7 -4.35 -5.35 10.82
N GLY A 8 -5.10 -5.37 9.71
CA GLY A 8 -4.74 -6.12 8.51
C GLY A 8 -3.45 -5.61 7.89
N VAL A 9 -3.29 -4.29 7.78
CA VAL A 9 -2.05 -3.65 7.33
C VAL A 9 -0.84 -4.16 8.13
N LEU A 10 -0.91 -4.08 9.46
CA LEU A 10 0.17 -4.52 10.33
C LEU A 10 0.45 -6.02 10.19
N ALA A 11 -0.58 -6.84 10.02
CA ALA A 11 -0.43 -8.27 9.79
C ALA A 11 0.31 -8.57 8.48
N GLY A 12 -0.06 -7.91 7.37
CA GLY A 12 0.59 -8.08 6.08
C GLY A 12 2.06 -7.63 6.10
N LEU A 13 2.35 -6.50 6.75
CA LEU A 13 3.73 -6.02 6.93
C LEU A 13 4.57 -7.02 7.72
N LYS A 14 4.05 -7.52 8.85
CA LYS A 14 4.73 -8.55 9.67
C LYS A 14 4.95 -9.87 8.93
N ALA A 15 4.07 -10.19 7.97
CA ALA A 15 4.21 -11.35 7.10
C ALA A 15 5.19 -11.12 5.92
N GLY A 16 5.85 -9.95 5.83
CA GLY A 16 6.76 -9.61 4.75
C GLY A 16 6.07 -9.31 3.42
N MET A 17 4.76 -9.05 3.41
CA MET A 17 4.01 -8.74 2.21
C MET A 17 4.20 -7.27 1.79
N ARG A 18 4.15 -7.01 0.49
CA ARG A 18 3.84 -5.67 -0.03
C ARG A 18 2.37 -5.37 0.24
N VAL A 19 2.11 -4.25 0.89
CA VAL A 19 0.78 -3.82 1.33
C VAL A 19 0.40 -2.53 0.62
N LEU A 20 -0.68 -2.58 -0.14
CA LEU A 20 -1.43 -1.44 -0.65
C LEU A 20 -2.60 -1.19 0.30
N ALA A 21 -2.64 -0.03 0.93
CA ALA A 21 -3.76 0.40 1.75
C ALA A 21 -4.76 1.25 0.97
N ILE A 22 -6.06 1.02 1.19
CA ILE A 22 -7.14 1.85 0.64
C ILE A 22 -7.82 2.61 1.79
N ALA A 23 -7.81 3.94 1.73
CA ALA A 23 -8.29 4.82 2.80
C ALA A 23 -9.82 5.01 2.74
N THR A 24 -10.58 3.92 2.71
CA THR A 24 -12.05 3.90 2.72
C THR A 24 -12.62 3.81 4.13
N THR A 25 -11.96 3.06 5.03
CA THR A 25 -12.41 2.85 6.41
C THR A 25 -11.66 3.75 7.41
N TYR A 26 -10.34 3.89 7.23
CA TYR A 26 -9.50 4.76 8.05
C TYR A 26 -8.90 5.88 7.19
N PRO A 27 -8.66 7.08 7.76
CA PRO A 27 -7.95 8.13 7.03
C PRO A 27 -6.53 7.68 6.69
N ALA A 28 -6.00 8.17 5.56
CA ALA A 28 -4.67 7.80 5.09
C ALA A 28 -3.56 8.01 6.14
N SER A 29 -3.70 9.02 7.00
CA SER A 29 -2.76 9.30 8.12
C SER A 29 -2.67 8.15 9.13
N GLN A 30 -3.68 7.29 9.22
CA GLN A 30 -3.67 6.12 10.10
C GLN A 30 -3.21 4.83 9.40
N LEU A 31 -2.96 4.88 8.09
CA LEU A 31 -2.48 3.76 7.26
C LEU A 31 -1.06 4.02 6.70
N ALA A 32 -0.39 5.07 7.19
CA ALA A 32 0.85 5.59 6.62
C ALA A 32 2.06 4.65 6.72
N GLU A 33 2.01 3.62 7.57
CA GLU A 33 3.07 2.60 7.70
C GLU A 33 3.12 1.62 6.51
N THR A 34 2.20 1.75 5.55
CA THR A 34 2.10 0.87 4.37
C THR A 34 3.04 1.29 3.25
N HIS A 35 3.24 0.40 2.27
CA HIS A 35 4.10 0.68 1.12
C HIS A 35 3.48 1.71 0.17
N LEU A 36 2.14 1.73 0.10
CA LEU A 36 1.39 2.68 -0.69
C LEU A 36 -0.02 2.83 -0.11
N VAL A 37 -0.53 4.06 -0.03
CA VAL A 37 -1.92 4.37 0.33
C VAL A 37 -2.62 5.02 -0.86
N LEU A 38 -3.85 4.59 -1.17
CA LEU A 38 -4.74 5.23 -2.14
C LEU A 38 -6.08 5.54 -1.48
N SER A 39 -6.83 6.51 -2.00
CA SER A 39 -8.21 6.79 -1.56
C SER A 39 -9.26 5.94 -2.30
N THR A 40 -8.92 5.44 -3.49
CA THR A 40 -9.79 4.60 -4.33
C THR A 40 -8.95 3.73 -5.27
N LEU A 41 -9.55 2.67 -5.82
CA LEU A 41 -9.02 1.87 -6.92
C LEU A 41 -9.55 2.30 -8.29
N ASP A 42 -10.51 3.23 -8.34
CA ASP A 42 -11.12 3.68 -9.59
C ASP A 42 -10.09 4.34 -10.50
N GLY A 43 -10.06 3.92 -11.76
CA GLY A 43 -9.14 4.44 -12.77
C GLY A 43 -7.66 4.08 -12.53
N VAL A 44 -7.36 3.19 -11.58
CA VAL A 44 -5.98 2.74 -11.35
C VAL A 44 -5.55 1.76 -12.43
N ASP A 45 -4.44 2.09 -13.11
CA ASP A 45 -3.74 1.15 -14.01
C ASP A 45 -3.03 0.06 -13.18
N PRO A 46 -3.38 -1.23 -13.33
CA PRO A 46 -2.72 -2.32 -12.60
C PRO A 46 -1.22 -2.41 -12.86
N ALA A 47 -0.75 -2.12 -14.08
CA ALA A 47 0.67 -2.22 -14.43
C ALA A 47 1.49 -1.09 -13.79
N GLY A 48 0.97 0.13 -13.79
CA GLY A 48 1.53 1.27 -13.07
C GLY A 48 1.53 1.05 -11.55
N LEU A 49 0.46 0.49 -11.01
CA LEU A 49 0.35 0.16 -9.59
C LEU A 49 1.39 -0.88 -9.16
N ALA A 50 1.55 -1.96 -9.92
CA ALA A 50 2.55 -2.98 -9.66
C ALA A 50 3.97 -2.39 -9.66
N ARG A 51 4.29 -1.53 -10.63
CA ARG A 51 5.59 -0.84 -10.66
C ARG A 51 5.85 -0.05 -9.38
N ARG A 52 4.88 0.75 -8.92
CA ARG A 52 5.00 1.54 -7.67
C ARG A 52 5.19 0.67 -6.42
N LEU A 53 4.57 -0.50 -6.36
CA LEU A 53 4.63 -1.40 -5.19
C LEU A 53 5.92 -2.22 -5.10
N PHE A 54 6.50 -2.59 -6.25
CA PHE A 54 7.55 -3.62 -6.30
C PHE A 54 8.90 -3.11 -6.85
N GLN A 55 8.97 -1.92 -7.46
CA GLN A 55 10.26 -1.38 -7.87
C GLN A 55 11.04 -0.84 -6.66
N PRO A 56 12.37 -1.09 -6.58
CA PRO A 56 13.22 -0.42 -5.60
C PRO A 56 13.18 1.10 -5.85
N LEU A 57 13.05 1.91 -4.79
CA LEU A 57 13.47 3.30 -4.86
C LEU A 57 14.97 3.27 -5.16
N ASP A 58 15.39 3.90 -6.25
CA ASP A 58 16.78 3.89 -6.72
C ASP A 58 17.77 3.97 -5.55
N GLN A 59 18.62 2.95 -5.41
CA GLN A 59 19.77 3.00 -4.52
C GLN A 59 20.70 4.08 -5.08
N LYS A 60 20.62 5.29 -4.53
CA LYS A 60 21.70 6.26 -4.65
C LYS A 60 22.89 5.72 -3.87
N GLY A 61 23.86 5.18 -4.61
CA GLY A 61 25.25 5.07 -4.15
C GLY A 61 25.90 6.44 -4.02
#